data_AF-A0AAV9JWJ6-F1
#
_entry.id   AF-A0AAV9JWJ6-F1
#
_cell.length_a   1.000
_cell.length_b   1.000
_cell.length_c   1.000
_cell.angle_alpha   90.00
_cell.angle_beta   90.00
_cell.angle_gamma   90.00
#
_symmetry.space_group_name_H-M   'P 1'
#
loop_
_entity.id
_entity.type
_entity.pdbx_description
1 polymer ?
#
loop_
_entity_poly.entity_id
_entity_poly.type
_entity_poly.pdbx_seq_one_letter_code
_entity_poly.pdbx_strand_id
1 'polypeptide(L)'
;MASQTPWEVLNEADDETAQLMIKLQLDDIAAASTTDDVNGSLALQAYEAELRQYHAVRQYENEETDLAEASAAAAAASADEEEEAPEAPTDDVHQHIMLFQCVACRDPHDSDHCYQVPCQHYYCDECLGDLFSRATTDESLYPPRCCRTDIPFEDISTYLPDGVRTKFERKMEELDDRARVYCRRPSCGASAELSSATPAARRGRPANVLSGRKSV
;
A
#
# COMPACT_ATOMS: atom_id res chain seq x y z
N MET A 1 -18.25 -46.53 -8.49
CA MET A 1 -19.27 -45.52 -8.84
C MET A 1 -18.66 -44.20 -8.44
N ALA A 2 -18.16 -43.41 -9.40
CA ALA A 2 -17.62 -42.10 -9.09
C ALA A 2 -18.78 -41.23 -8.62
N SER A 3 -18.77 -40.83 -7.35
CA SER A 3 -19.73 -39.86 -6.84
C SER A 3 -19.36 -38.51 -7.45
N GLN A 4 -20.15 -38.09 -8.42
CA GLN A 4 -20.02 -36.79 -9.07
C GLN A 4 -20.05 -35.70 -7.99
N THR A 5 -19.08 -34.80 -8.05
CA THR A 5 -18.95 -33.72 -7.06
C THR A 5 -20.05 -32.67 -7.28
N PRO A 6 -20.50 -31.95 -6.23
CA PRO A 6 -21.61 -31.01 -6.35
C PRO A 6 -21.40 -29.93 -7.43
N TRP A 7 -20.15 -29.55 -7.69
CA TRP A 7 -19.80 -28.56 -8.70
C TRP A 7 -19.76 -29.14 -10.13
N GLU A 8 -19.56 -30.46 -10.31
CA GLU A 8 -19.64 -31.10 -11.63
C GLU A 8 -21.07 -31.04 -12.18
N VAL A 9 -22.07 -31.25 -11.33
CA VAL A 9 -23.50 -31.15 -11.70
C VAL A 9 -23.87 -29.72 -12.09
N LEU A 10 -23.33 -28.73 -11.39
CA LEU A 10 -23.55 -27.32 -11.73
C LEU A 10 -22.90 -26.95 -13.06
N ASN A 11 -21.74 -27.53 -13.38
CA ASN A 11 -21.03 -27.28 -14.64
C ASN A 11 -21.70 -27.97 -15.86
N GLU A 12 -22.49 -29.02 -15.64
CA GLU A 12 -23.27 -29.70 -16.69
C GLU A 12 -24.62 -29.02 -16.99
N ALA A 13 -25.10 -28.15 -16.09
CA ALA A 13 -26.33 -27.39 -16.27
C ALA A 13 -26.09 -26.11 -17.10
N ASP A 14 -27.12 -25.69 -17.85
CA ASP A 14 -27.15 -24.36 -18.47
C ASP A 14 -27.05 -23.26 -17.41
N ASP A 15 -26.49 -22.11 -17.79
CA ASP A 15 -26.14 -21.05 -16.86
C ASP A 15 -27.34 -20.51 -16.07
N GLU A 16 -28.50 -20.36 -16.71
CA GLU A 16 -29.71 -19.91 -16.03
C GLU A 16 -30.16 -20.90 -14.96
N THR A 17 -30.14 -22.19 -15.29
CA THR A 17 -30.49 -23.27 -14.36
C THR A 17 -29.46 -23.39 -13.24
N ALA A 18 -28.16 -23.30 -13.55
CA ALA A 18 -27.09 -23.34 -12.56
C ALA A 18 -27.20 -22.17 -11.55
N GLN A 19 -27.43 -20.95 -12.05
CA GLN A 19 -27.65 -19.77 -11.21
C GLN A 19 -28.87 -19.93 -10.30
N LEU A 20 -29.98 -20.45 -10.83
CA LEU A 20 -31.18 -20.70 -10.04
C LEU A 20 -30.95 -21.74 -8.94
N MET A 21 -30.22 -22.83 -9.25
CA MET A 21 -29.87 -23.84 -8.25
C MET A 21 -29.02 -23.25 -7.11
N ILE A 22 -28.02 -22.43 -7.45
CA ILE A 22 -27.14 -21.78 -6.45
C ILE A 22 -27.94 -20.79 -5.58
N LYS A 23 -28.81 -19.99 -6.21
CA LYS A 23 -29.65 -19.02 -5.51
C LYS A 23 -30.59 -19.70 -4.51
N LEU A 24 -31.21 -20.81 -4.91
CA LEU A 24 -32.08 -21.59 -4.02
C LEU A 24 -31.32 -22.14 -2.81
N GLN A 25 -30.10 -22.65 -3.02
CA GLN A 25 -29.25 -23.17 -1.94
C GLN A 25 -28.83 -22.09 -0.95
N LEU A 26 -28.54 -20.88 -1.43
CA LEU A 26 -28.21 -19.73 -0.57
C LEU A 26 -29.41 -19.28 0.27
N ASP A 27 -30.61 -19.25 -0.33
CA ASP A 27 -31.84 -18.90 0.38
C ASP A 27 -32.18 -19.93 1.48
N ASP A 28 -31.97 -21.22 1.21
CA ASP A 28 -32.14 -22.29 2.20
C ASP A 28 -31.13 -22.18 3.36
N ILE A 29 -29.87 -21.85 3.07
CA ILE A 29 -28.83 -21.61 4.09
C ILE A 29 -29.19 -20.38 4.94
N ALA A 30 -29.63 -19.29 4.32
CA ALA A 30 -30.04 -18.08 5.01
C ALA A 30 -31.24 -18.34 5.93
N ALA A 31 -32.23 -19.10 5.47
CA ALA A 31 -33.38 -19.51 6.29
C ALA A 31 -32.96 -20.39 7.49
N ALA A 32 -32.03 -21.33 7.27
CA ALA A 32 -31.52 -22.22 8.32
C ALA A 32 -30.64 -21.51 9.37
N SER A 33 -29.95 -20.42 9.00
CA SER A 33 -29.09 -19.65 9.91
C SER A 33 -29.84 -18.84 10.98
N THR A 34 -31.18 -18.74 10.88
CA THR A 34 -32.02 -17.98 11.82
C THR A 34 -32.27 -18.67 13.16
N THR A 35 -31.85 -19.93 13.32
CA THR A 35 -31.91 -20.67 14.59
C THR A 35 -30.56 -20.54 15.32
N ASP A 36 -30.56 -20.14 16.60
CA ASP A 36 -29.37 -19.81 17.43
C ASP A 36 -28.38 -20.98 17.72
N ASP A 37 -28.24 -21.95 16.81
CA ASP A 37 -27.34 -23.10 16.93
C ASP A 37 -25.92 -22.73 16.44
N VAL A 38 -25.16 -22.08 17.32
CA VAL A 38 -23.76 -21.64 17.10
C VAL A 38 -22.75 -22.78 16.85
N ASN A 39 -23.17 -24.05 16.85
CA ASN A 39 -22.29 -25.21 16.71
C ASN A 39 -22.19 -25.78 15.27
N GLY A 40 -22.88 -25.19 14.29
CA GLY A 40 -22.84 -25.58 12.86
C GLY A 40 -22.05 -24.62 11.95
N SER A 41 -21.29 -23.69 12.53
CA SER A 41 -21.05 -22.38 11.90
C SER A 41 -20.01 -22.33 10.77
N LEU A 42 -18.94 -23.14 10.78
CA LEU A 42 -17.80 -22.89 9.86
C LEU A 42 -17.92 -23.58 8.50
N ALA A 43 -18.39 -24.83 8.47
CA ALA A 43 -18.53 -25.60 7.22
C ALA A 43 -19.64 -25.02 6.32
N LEU A 44 -20.75 -24.57 6.91
CA LEU A 44 -21.83 -23.91 6.19
C LEU A 44 -21.41 -22.53 5.67
N GLN A 45 -20.66 -21.74 6.47
CA GLN A 45 -20.12 -20.45 6.01
C GLN A 45 -19.10 -20.62 4.88
N ALA A 46 -18.24 -21.63 4.96
CA ALA A 46 -17.28 -21.94 3.89
C ALA A 46 -18.00 -22.35 2.61
N TYR A 47 -19.02 -23.20 2.72
CA TYR A 47 -19.84 -23.63 1.59
C TYR A 47 -20.66 -22.48 0.98
N GLU A 48 -21.23 -21.61 1.81
CA GLU A 48 -21.93 -20.40 1.37
C GLU A 48 -20.98 -19.43 0.64
N ALA A 49 -19.76 -19.25 1.14
CA ALA A 49 -18.74 -18.43 0.48
C ALA A 49 -18.32 -19.01 -0.88
N GLU A 50 -18.16 -20.34 -0.96
CA GLU A 50 -17.85 -21.05 -2.21
C GLU A 50 -18.99 -20.93 -3.24
N LEU A 51 -20.25 -21.06 -2.81
CA LEU A 51 -21.43 -20.85 -3.66
C LEU A 51 -21.53 -19.40 -4.18
N ARG A 52 -21.28 -18.41 -3.32
CA ARG A 52 -21.25 -16.99 -3.71
C ARG A 52 -20.17 -16.72 -4.75
N GLN A 53 -18.99 -17.32 -4.57
CA GLN A 53 -17.89 -17.19 -5.52
C GLN A 53 -18.24 -17.82 -6.88
N TYR A 54 -18.82 -19.02 -6.87
CA TYR A 54 -19.21 -19.72 -8.10
C TYR A 54 -20.34 -18.99 -8.85
N HIS A 55 -21.33 -18.44 -8.13
CA HIS A 55 -22.37 -17.59 -8.72
C HIS A 55 -21.78 -16.34 -9.38
N ALA A 56 -20.85 -15.65 -8.72
CA ALA A 56 -20.21 -14.45 -9.24
C ALA A 56 -19.44 -14.75 -10.55
N VAL A 57 -18.63 -15.81 -10.57
CA VAL A 57 -17.87 -16.20 -11.77
C VAL A 57 -18.79 -16.48 -12.96
N ARG A 58 -19.88 -17.24 -12.76
CA ARG A 58 -20.83 -17.54 -13.85
C ARG A 58 -21.65 -16.34 -14.31
N GLN A 59 -21.94 -15.40 -13.42
CA GLN A 59 -22.57 -14.13 -13.81
C GLN A 59 -21.66 -13.34 -14.74
N TYR A 60 -20.37 -13.22 -14.39
CA TYR A 60 -19.37 -12.56 -15.25
C TYR A 60 -19.18 -13.29 -16.59
N GLU A 61 -19.16 -14.63 -16.61
CA GLU A 61 -19.06 -15.40 -17.86
C GLU A 61 -20.27 -15.17 -18.77
N ASN A 62 -21.49 -15.13 -18.21
CA ASN A 62 -22.70 -14.80 -18.96
C ASN A 62 -22.65 -13.37 -19.51
N GLU A 63 -22.27 -12.38 -18.69
CA GLU A 63 -22.14 -10.99 -19.12
C GLU A 63 -21.07 -10.83 -20.22
N GLU A 64 -19.96 -11.58 -20.13
CA GLU A 64 -18.90 -11.61 -21.14
C GLU A 64 -19.38 -12.25 -22.45
N THR A 65 -20.17 -13.32 -22.38
CA THR A 65 -20.81 -13.94 -23.56
C THR A 65 -21.90 -13.04 -24.15
N ASP A 66 -22.70 -12.36 -23.33
CA ASP A 66 -23.73 -11.41 -23.78
C ASP A 66 -23.09 -10.20 -24.48
N LEU A 67 -21.94 -9.71 -24.00
CA LEU A 67 -21.15 -8.66 -24.64
C LEU A 67 -20.49 -9.15 -25.95
N ALA A 68 -20.04 -10.40 -25.99
CA ALA A 68 -19.49 -11.02 -27.20
C ALA A 68 -20.59 -11.29 -28.26
N GLU A 69 -21.77 -11.72 -27.85
CA GLU A 69 -22.92 -11.95 -28.73
C GLU A 69 -23.56 -10.64 -29.19
N ALA A 70 -23.64 -9.62 -28.31
CA ALA A 70 -24.09 -8.28 -28.69
C ALA A 70 -23.12 -7.60 -29.67
N SER A 71 -21.81 -7.78 -29.50
CA SER A 71 -20.81 -7.27 -30.45
C SER A 71 -20.78 -8.04 -31.78
N ALA A 72 -21.05 -9.36 -31.76
CA ALA A 72 -21.24 -10.15 -32.97
C ALA A 72 -22.53 -9.78 -33.73
N ALA A 73 -23.63 -9.51 -32.99
CA ALA A 73 -24.88 -9.01 -33.56
C ALA A 73 -24.73 -7.60 -34.15
N ALA A 74 -23.93 -6.73 -33.49
CA ALA A 74 -23.57 -5.42 -34.01
C ALA A 74 -22.70 -5.51 -35.28
N ALA A 75 -21.76 -6.45 -35.33
CA ALA A 75 -20.90 -6.68 -36.50
C ALA A 75 -21.68 -7.19 -37.74
N ALA A 76 -22.83 -7.84 -37.53
CA ALA A 76 -23.71 -8.26 -38.63
C ALA A 76 -24.59 -7.11 -39.18
N ALA A 77 -24.63 -5.95 -38.52
CA ALA A 77 -25.62 -4.90 -38.79
C ALA A 77 -25.08 -3.61 -39.45
N SER A 78 -23.78 -3.43 -39.70
CA SER A 78 -23.27 -2.17 -40.28
C SER A 78 -22.41 -2.34 -41.53
N ALA A 79 -23.04 -2.13 -42.69
CA ALA A 79 -22.41 -1.49 -43.83
C ALA A 79 -23.02 -0.08 -43.96
N ASP A 80 -22.12 0.91 -44.10
CA ASP A 80 -22.30 2.34 -44.38
C ASP A 80 -22.55 3.31 -43.20
N GLU A 81 -21.64 4.31 -43.17
CA GLU A 81 -21.69 5.69 -42.62
C GLU A 81 -20.93 6.02 -41.32
N GLU A 82 -19.83 6.78 -41.49
CA GLU A 82 -19.05 7.54 -40.51
C GLU A 82 -19.76 8.87 -40.16
N GLU A 83 -19.95 9.23 -38.89
CA GLU A 83 -19.96 10.65 -38.44
C GLU A 83 -19.69 10.80 -36.92
N GLU A 84 -19.24 12.00 -36.57
CA GLU A 84 -18.50 12.54 -35.43
C GLU A 84 -19.15 12.45 -34.02
N ALA A 85 -18.28 12.59 -33.01
CA ALA A 85 -18.51 12.47 -31.57
C ALA A 85 -19.59 13.40 -30.97
N PRO A 86 -20.24 12.93 -29.88
CA PRO A 86 -20.30 13.73 -28.66
C PRO A 86 -19.77 12.96 -27.45
N GLU A 87 -18.99 13.65 -26.61
CA GLU A 87 -18.33 13.10 -25.43
C GLU A 87 -19.25 13.15 -24.19
N ALA A 88 -19.18 12.08 -23.38
CA ALA A 88 -19.75 11.82 -22.04
C ALA A 88 -21.18 11.19 -21.98
N PRO A 89 -21.51 10.36 -20.96
CA PRO A 89 -20.81 10.07 -19.69
C PRO A 89 -20.41 8.58 -19.53
N THR A 90 -19.22 8.32 -18.96
CA THR A 90 -18.86 6.98 -18.48
C THR A 90 -19.48 6.78 -17.09
N ASP A 91 -20.72 6.29 -17.06
CA ASP A 91 -21.36 5.87 -15.81
C ASP A 91 -20.74 4.54 -15.31
N ASP A 92 -19.76 4.73 -14.43
CA ASP A 92 -19.64 4.09 -13.12
C ASP A 92 -19.74 2.55 -13.07
N VAL A 93 -18.62 1.92 -13.41
CA VAL A 93 -18.24 0.64 -12.82
C VAL A 93 -18.19 0.88 -11.31
N HIS A 94 -19.15 0.34 -10.56
CA HIS A 94 -19.18 0.38 -9.09
C HIS A 94 -18.02 -0.46 -8.52
N GLN A 95 -16.78 -0.05 -8.76
CA GLN A 95 -15.66 -0.44 -7.94
C GLN A 95 -15.82 0.30 -6.61
N HIS A 96 -15.93 -0.45 -5.53
CA HIS A 96 -15.78 0.07 -4.18
C HIS A 96 -14.35 0.63 -4.03
N ILE A 97 -14.16 1.88 -4.46
CA ILE A 97 -12.91 2.60 -4.31
C ILE A 97 -12.74 2.91 -2.82
N MET A 98 -11.73 2.31 -2.20
CA MET A 98 -11.37 2.57 -0.81
C MET A 98 -10.63 3.91 -0.75
N LEU A 99 -11.30 4.92 -0.19
CA LEU A 99 -10.78 6.27 -0.03
C LEU A 99 -10.13 6.46 1.34
N PHE A 100 -8.94 7.06 1.35
CA PHE A 100 -8.17 7.42 2.53
C PHE A 100 -8.10 8.95 2.68
N GLN A 101 -8.17 9.44 3.91
CA GLN A 101 -8.16 10.89 4.17
C GLN A 101 -6.74 11.39 4.44
N CYS A 102 -6.27 12.35 3.63
CA CYS A 102 -4.98 12.99 3.82
C CYS A 102 -4.98 13.89 5.06
N VAL A 103 -3.98 13.78 5.95
CA VAL A 103 -3.91 14.60 7.17
C VAL A 103 -3.54 16.06 6.90
N ALA A 104 -2.93 16.36 5.74
CA ALA A 104 -2.47 17.70 5.38
C ALA A 104 -3.55 18.54 4.68
N CYS A 105 -4.11 18.05 3.56
CA CYS A 105 -5.19 18.76 2.83
C CYS A 105 -6.59 18.43 3.33
N ARG A 106 -6.78 17.28 4.02
CA ARG A 106 -8.08 16.74 4.49
C ARG A 106 -9.00 16.21 3.40
N ASP A 107 -8.50 16.11 2.18
CA ASP A 107 -9.24 15.55 1.06
C ASP A 107 -9.14 14.01 1.03
N PRO A 108 -10.18 13.32 0.54
CA PRO A 108 -10.16 11.89 0.31
C PRO A 108 -9.40 11.56 -0.99
N HIS A 109 -8.58 10.51 -0.95
CA HIS A 109 -7.81 10.01 -2.09
C HIS A 109 -7.83 8.48 -2.14
N ASP A 110 -7.67 7.92 -3.34
CA ASP A 110 -7.62 6.48 -3.55
C ASP A 110 -6.37 5.85 -2.95
N SER A 111 -6.35 4.52 -2.78
CA SER A 111 -5.18 3.77 -2.30
C SER A 111 -3.89 4.05 -3.08
N ASP A 112 -4.03 4.35 -4.36
CA ASP A 112 -2.90 4.55 -5.27
C ASP A 112 -2.24 5.92 -5.12
N HIS A 113 -3.01 6.91 -4.62
CA HIS A 113 -2.57 8.29 -4.44
C HIS A 113 -2.46 8.69 -2.97
N CYS A 114 -2.43 7.70 -2.05
CA CYS A 114 -2.41 7.94 -0.62
C CYS A 114 -1.51 6.94 0.11
N TYR A 115 -0.53 7.47 0.85
CA TYR A 115 0.49 6.69 1.52
C TYR A 115 0.34 6.71 3.04
N GLN A 116 0.47 5.54 3.67
CA GLN A 116 0.41 5.40 5.12
C GLN A 116 1.81 5.56 5.76
N VAL A 117 1.98 6.61 6.57
CA VAL A 117 3.22 6.82 7.34
C VAL A 117 3.25 5.96 8.61
N PRO A 118 4.42 5.75 9.27
CA PRO A 118 4.55 4.86 10.43
C PRO A 118 3.63 5.18 11.63
N CYS A 119 3.15 6.42 11.73
CA CYS A 119 2.17 6.83 12.74
C CYS A 119 0.70 6.58 12.34
N GLN A 120 0.45 5.81 11.27
CA GLN A 120 -0.86 5.41 10.74
C GLN A 120 -1.69 6.54 10.11
N HIS A 121 -1.11 7.72 9.88
CA HIS A 121 -1.76 8.77 9.10
C HIS A 121 -1.52 8.55 7.59
N TYR A 122 -2.43 9.10 6.78
CA TYR A 122 -2.32 9.06 5.33
C TYR A 122 -1.94 10.44 4.77
N TYR A 123 -1.14 10.43 3.72
CA TYR A 123 -0.77 11.62 2.95
C TYR A 123 -0.99 11.36 1.46
N CYS A 124 -1.54 12.35 0.76
CA CYS A 124 -1.56 12.31 -0.71
C CYS A 124 -0.20 12.66 -1.30
N ASP A 125 0.03 12.26 -2.56
CA ASP A 125 1.30 12.42 -3.28
C ASP A 125 1.80 13.87 -3.28
N GLU A 126 0.88 14.83 -3.51
CA GLU A 126 1.20 16.25 -3.54
C GLU A 126 1.65 16.75 -2.16
N CYS A 127 0.87 16.46 -1.11
CA CYS A 127 1.18 16.91 0.25
C CYS A 127 2.45 16.24 0.80
N LEU A 128 2.69 14.99 0.43
CA LEU A 128 3.89 14.26 0.79
C LEU A 128 5.11 14.85 0.08
N GLY A 129 5.03 15.07 -1.24
CA GLY A 129 6.07 15.75 -2.02
C GLY A 129 6.42 17.14 -1.46
N ASP A 130 5.40 17.92 -1.09
CA ASP A 130 5.57 19.23 -0.47
C ASP A 130 6.28 19.15 0.89
N LEU A 131 5.94 18.16 1.72
CA LEU A 131 6.57 17.94 3.01
C LEU A 131 8.07 17.68 2.86
N PHE A 132 8.44 16.78 1.93
CA PHE A 132 9.85 16.47 1.65
C PHE A 132 10.57 17.66 1.00
N SER A 133 9.93 18.37 0.07
CA SER A 133 10.47 19.58 -0.56
C SER A 133 10.78 20.67 0.47
N ARG A 134 9.86 20.92 1.41
CA ARG A 134 10.08 21.87 2.50
C ARG A 134 11.23 21.45 3.42
N ALA A 135 11.33 20.16 3.75
CA ALA A 135 12.45 19.63 4.53
C ALA A 135 13.82 19.79 3.83
N THR A 136 13.86 19.88 2.48
CA THR A 136 15.12 20.21 1.77
C THR A 136 15.49 21.69 1.82
N THR A 137 14.50 22.57 1.96
CA THR A 137 14.69 24.02 1.95
C THR A 137 14.94 24.56 3.36
N ASP A 138 14.22 24.03 4.35
CA ASP A 138 14.31 24.40 5.75
C ASP A 138 14.93 23.26 6.57
N GLU A 139 16.20 23.46 6.97
CA GLU A 139 16.96 22.50 7.77
C GLU A 139 16.31 22.22 9.14
N SER A 140 15.42 23.08 9.64
CA SER A 140 14.71 22.86 10.92
C SER A 140 13.60 21.81 10.81
N LEU A 141 13.10 21.58 9.60
CA LEU A 141 12.05 20.60 9.29
C LEU A 141 12.64 19.23 8.93
N TYR A 142 13.97 19.12 8.87
CA TYR A 142 14.67 17.87 8.64
C TYR A 142 14.99 17.17 9.99
N PRO A 143 14.74 15.86 10.13
CA PRO A 143 14.05 14.98 9.19
C PRO A 143 12.52 15.23 9.15
N PRO A 144 11.86 14.96 8.01
CA PRO A 144 10.40 15.08 7.90
C PRO A 144 9.72 14.13 8.89
N ARG A 145 8.77 14.67 9.65
CA ARG A 145 8.10 13.98 10.76
C ARG A 145 6.59 14.09 10.67
N CYS A 146 5.90 13.02 11.05
CA CYS A 146 4.48 13.05 11.35
C CYS A 146 4.26 12.56 12.79
N CYS A 147 3.49 13.30 13.60
CA CYS A 147 3.23 12.96 15.00
C CYS A 147 4.49 12.71 15.86
N ARG A 148 5.59 13.39 15.52
CA ARG A 148 6.93 13.23 16.13
C ARG A 148 7.65 11.92 15.78
N THR A 149 7.11 11.13 14.87
CA THR A 149 7.78 9.98 14.28
C THR A 149 8.43 10.40 12.98
N ASP A 150 9.71 10.05 12.81
CA ASP A 150 10.44 10.28 11.58
C ASP A 150 9.83 9.45 10.46
N ILE A 151 9.71 10.07 9.29
CA ILE A 151 9.17 9.43 8.10
C ILE A 151 10.37 8.87 7.31
N PRO A 152 10.55 7.54 7.24
CA PRO A 152 11.68 6.94 6.54
C PRO A 152 11.59 7.22 5.04
N PHE A 153 12.66 7.76 4.47
CA PHE A 153 12.69 8.09 3.04
C PHE A 153 12.69 6.81 2.17
N GLU A 154 13.34 5.74 2.62
CA GLU A 154 13.44 4.48 1.87
C GLU A 154 12.07 3.93 1.48
N ASP A 155 11.13 3.90 2.44
CA ASP A 155 9.79 3.35 2.24
C ASP A 155 8.88 4.23 1.36
N ILE A 156 9.21 5.51 1.22
CA ILE A 156 8.36 6.50 0.51
C ILE A 156 8.96 6.93 -0.82
N SER A 157 10.26 6.70 -1.01
CA SER A 157 11.03 7.15 -2.17
C SER A 157 10.31 6.84 -3.49
N THR A 158 9.75 5.64 -3.65
CA THR A 158 9.04 5.19 -4.86
C THR A 158 7.80 6.00 -5.20
N TYR A 159 7.13 6.58 -4.20
CA TYR A 159 5.89 7.34 -4.35
C TYR A 159 6.14 8.85 -4.52
N LEU A 160 7.33 9.33 -4.18
CA LEU A 160 7.72 10.72 -4.36
C LEU A 160 7.97 11.04 -5.84
N PRO A 161 7.60 12.23 -6.33
CA PRO A 161 7.98 12.69 -7.66
C PRO A 161 9.51 12.69 -7.83
N ASP A 162 10.01 12.24 -8.98
CA ASP A 162 11.45 12.10 -9.25
C ASP A 162 12.27 13.37 -8.93
N GLY A 163 11.70 14.54 -9.23
CA GLY A 163 12.32 15.83 -8.97
C GLY A 163 12.48 16.15 -7.48
N VAL A 164 11.56 15.69 -6.63
CA VAL A 164 11.64 15.84 -5.16
C VAL A 164 12.58 14.78 -4.59
N ARG A 165 12.47 13.52 -5.04
CA ARG A 165 13.33 12.41 -4.64
C ARG A 165 14.82 12.75 -4.79
N THR A 166 15.23 13.14 -5.98
CA THR A 166 16.63 13.47 -6.30
C THR A 166 17.16 14.63 -5.46
N LYS A 167 16.33 15.66 -5.23
CA LYS A 167 16.70 16.81 -4.40
C LYS A 167 16.87 16.41 -2.94
N PHE A 168 15.96 15.57 -2.45
CA PHE A 168 15.99 15.10 -1.07
C PHE A 168 17.18 14.18 -0.82
N GLU A 169 17.49 13.22 -1.71
CA GLU A 169 18.67 12.35 -1.60
C GLU A 169 19.97 13.14 -1.52
N ARG A 170 20.19 14.07 -2.45
CA ARG A 170 21.38 14.94 -2.42
C ARG A 170 21.46 15.75 -1.13
N LYS A 171 20.31 16.24 -0.64
CA LYS A 171 20.27 17.02 0.59
C LYS A 171 20.45 16.15 1.84
N MET A 172 20.00 14.91 1.79
CA MET A 172 20.17 13.91 2.84
C MET A 172 21.66 13.63 3.06
N GLU A 173 22.45 13.42 1.99
CA GLU A 173 23.91 13.28 2.09
C GLU A 173 24.55 14.52 2.75
N GLU A 174 24.12 15.73 2.38
CA GLU A 174 24.65 16.97 2.96
C GLU A 174 24.27 17.17 4.44
N LEU A 175 23.06 16.78 4.85
CA LEU A 175 22.52 17.04 6.18
C LEU A 175 22.83 15.92 7.19
N ASP A 176 22.91 14.67 6.73
CA ASP A 176 23.28 13.51 7.55
C ASP A 176 24.78 13.56 7.92
N ASP A 177 25.65 13.95 6.99
CA ASP A 177 27.06 14.23 7.27
C ASP A 177 27.25 15.42 8.23
N ARG A 178 26.28 16.34 8.25
CA ARG A 178 26.23 17.49 9.18
C ARG A 178 25.55 17.18 10.50
N ALA A 179 25.26 15.92 10.82
CA ALA A 179 24.77 15.51 12.14
C ALA A 179 25.80 15.84 13.24
N ARG A 180 25.82 17.12 13.63
CA ARG A 180 26.69 17.69 14.65
C ARG A 180 26.44 16.96 15.95
N VAL A 181 27.41 16.14 16.37
CA VAL A 181 27.43 15.63 17.73
C VAL A 181 27.70 16.80 18.65
N TYR A 182 26.63 17.38 19.19
CA TYR A 182 26.73 18.40 20.22
C TYR A 182 27.18 17.73 21.52
N CYS A 183 28.31 18.19 22.05
CA CYS A 183 28.73 17.79 23.37
C CYS A 183 27.65 18.23 24.39
N ARG A 184 27.05 17.28 25.10
CA ARG A 184 26.00 17.54 26.10
C ARG A 184 26.46 18.43 27.28
N ARG A 185 27.74 18.76 27.39
CA ARG A 185 28.27 19.67 28.42
C ARG A 185 28.01 21.12 28.00
N PRO A 186 27.30 21.92 28.81
CA PRO A 186 26.99 23.32 28.48
C PRO A 186 28.23 24.23 28.39
N SER A 187 29.40 23.78 28.87
CA SER A 187 30.67 24.50 28.76
C SER A 187 31.48 24.17 27.49
N CYS A 188 31.03 23.20 26.68
CA CYS A 188 31.75 22.72 25.51
C CYS A 188 31.07 23.25 24.25
N GLY A 189 31.35 24.51 23.89
CA GLY A 189 30.83 25.15 22.67
C GLY A 189 31.48 24.65 21.38
N ALA A 190 32.04 23.44 21.36
CA ALA A 190 32.74 22.87 20.22
C ALA A 190 31.87 21.82 19.53
N SER A 191 31.55 22.05 18.26
CA SER A 191 30.99 21.04 17.36
C SER A 191 32.10 20.06 16.95
N ALA A 192 31.94 18.78 17.27
CA ALA A 192 32.85 17.75 16.79
C ALA A 192 32.48 17.38 15.34
N GLU A 193 33.27 17.83 14.37
CA GLU A 193 33.25 17.28 13.02
C GLU A 193 33.91 15.90 13.08
N LEU A 194 33.10 14.83 13.03
CA LEU A 194 33.62 13.48 12.85
C LEU A 194 33.92 13.26 11.36
N SER A 195 34.95 13.93 10.84
CA SER A 195 35.54 13.51 9.56
C SER A 195 36.21 12.16 9.77
N SER A 196 35.62 11.10 9.20
CA SER A 196 36.25 9.85 8.77
C SER A 196 37.71 9.63 9.22
N ALA A 197 37.93 9.38 10.51
CA ALA A 197 39.21 8.88 10.98
C ALA A 197 39.18 7.35 10.86
N THR A 198 39.88 6.86 9.83
CA THR A 198 40.40 5.50 9.69
C THR A 198 40.79 4.93 11.06
N PRO A 199 40.56 3.63 11.37
CA PRO A 199 40.96 3.07 12.66
C PRO A 199 42.49 3.05 12.74
N ALA A 200 43.07 4.12 13.26
CA ALA A 200 44.47 4.19 13.59
C ALA A 200 44.70 3.27 14.80
N ALA A 201 45.19 2.07 14.46
CA ALA A 201 45.73 1.07 15.36
C ALA A 201 46.35 1.72 16.61
N ARG A 202 45.82 1.35 17.79
CA ARG A 202 46.43 1.64 19.08
C ARG A 202 47.82 1.00 19.10
N ARG A 203 48.86 1.75 18.72
CA ARG A 203 50.26 1.37 18.98
C ARG A 203 50.58 1.73 20.42
N GLY A 204 51.03 0.73 21.16
CA GLY A 204 51.21 0.77 22.61
C GLY A 204 52.21 1.81 23.10
N ARG A 205 52.05 2.20 24.37
CA ARG A 205 53.17 2.73 25.16
C ARG A 205 53.94 1.53 25.73
N PRO A 206 55.25 1.40 25.47
CA PRO A 206 56.07 0.50 26.26
C PRO A 206 56.24 1.09 27.68
N ALA A 207 55.90 0.31 28.70
CA ALA A 207 56.27 0.59 30.07
C ALA A 207 57.61 -0.09 30.36
N ASN A 208 58.69 0.71 30.39
CA ASN A 208 59.95 0.43 31.08
C ASN A 208 60.85 1.67 30.93
N VAL A 209 61.71 2.10 31.86
CA VAL A 209 62.42 1.40 32.95
C VAL A 209 63.05 2.50 33.84
N LEU A 210 63.20 2.19 35.14
CA LEU A 210 64.17 2.67 36.15
C LEU A 210 64.54 4.17 36.26
N SER A 211 64.54 4.70 37.49
CA SER A 211 65.65 4.50 38.43
C SER A 211 65.43 5.32 39.71
N GLY A 212 65.77 4.73 40.85
CA GLY A 212 65.56 5.34 42.17
C GLY A 212 66.56 6.45 42.50
N ARG A 213 66.25 7.17 43.58
CA ARG A 213 67.25 7.77 44.47
C ARG A 213 66.64 8.09 45.84
N LYS A 214 67.38 7.63 46.85
CA LYS A 214 67.19 7.80 48.30
C LYS A 214 67.36 9.25 48.75
N SER A 215 66.86 9.57 49.95
CA SER A 215 67.30 10.58 50.96
C SER A 215 66.04 11.22 51.57
N VAL A 216 65.83 11.37 52.88
CA VAL A 216 66.61 11.25 54.13
C VAL A 216 65.62 10.86 55.24
#